data_AF-A0A5B8U7H3-F1
#
_entry.id   AF-A0A5B8U7H3-F1
#
_cell.length_a   1.000
_cell.length_b   1.000
_cell.length_c   1.000
_cell.angle_alpha   90.00
_cell.angle_beta   90.00
_cell.angle_gamma   90.00
#
_symmetry.space_group_name_H-M   'P 1'
#
loop_
_entity.id
_entity.type
_entity.pdbx_description
1 polymer ?
#
loop_
_entity_poly.entity_id
_entity_poly.type
_entity_poly.pdbx_seq_one_letter_code
_entity_poly.pdbx_strand_id
1 'polypeptide(L)'
;MSRWYSNVSLIDEDPEPPDVLPRGRHAASREVVAESQRRRMLVALAEVVAEKGYGATSVADVIEGARVSRRTFYEHFANKEECFLAAYDAGVQSLLHAIAASPGPTADDPERARRAAAGTYLGLLADNPAFARAFLVEVLAAGPRALQRRAAVRERFAGFLAERHLATALRTGEPQPPAHVFRAAVGAIDELVTDRLLTQGAASLPGLLDAVVDVERRLLSRAPAP
;
A
#
# COMPACT_ATOMS: atom_id res chain seq x y z
N MET A 1 0.89 -17.85 2.63
CA MET A 1 1.84 -16.85 3.19
C MET A 1 1.92 -15.71 2.18
N SER A 2 1.04 -14.70 2.25
CA SER A 2 0.85 -13.72 1.17
C SER A 2 2.16 -13.10 0.66
N ARG A 3 2.28 -12.97 -0.68
CA ARG A 3 3.47 -12.47 -1.42
C ARG A 3 3.97 -11.11 -0.93
N TRP A 4 3.12 -10.34 -0.25
CA TRP A 4 3.40 -9.06 0.38
C TRP A 4 4.50 -9.13 1.47
N TYR A 5 4.62 -10.24 2.21
CA TYR A 5 5.56 -10.36 3.34
C TYR A 5 6.97 -10.81 3.00
N SER A 6 7.24 -11.18 1.73
CA SER A 6 8.60 -11.45 1.26
C SER A 6 9.36 -10.17 0.92
N ASN A 7 8.66 -9.04 0.69
CA ASN A 7 9.25 -7.78 0.23
C ASN A 7 9.30 -6.66 1.29
N VAL A 8 8.87 -6.91 2.52
CA VAL A 8 8.93 -5.92 3.63
C VAL A 8 10.36 -5.68 4.15
N SER A 9 11.35 -6.46 3.69
CA SER A 9 12.74 -6.41 4.19
C SER A 9 13.81 -5.94 3.18
N LEU A 10 13.47 -5.18 2.13
CA LEU A 10 14.46 -4.73 1.14
C LEU A 10 14.29 -3.26 0.74
N ILE A 11 14.35 -2.31 1.68
CA ILE A 11 14.67 -0.91 1.38
C ILE A 11 15.46 -0.31 2.56
N ASP A 12 16.68 -0.78 2.73
CA ASP A 12 17.82 0.04 3.20
C ASP A 12 18.95 -0.29 2.21
N GLU A 13 19.28 0.63 1.31
CA GLU A 13 20.48 0.56 0.46
C GLU A 13 21.62 1.30 1.17
N ASP A 14 22.69 0.59 1.58
CA ASP A 14 24.11 0.84 1.23
C ASP A 14 25.06 -0.25 1.82
N PRO A 15 26.34 -0.36 1.40
CA PRO A 15 26.88 -1.15 0.28
C PRO A 15 27.47 -2.53 0.68
N GLU A 16 27.99 -3.27 -0.31
CA GLU A 16 28.46 -4.67 -0.25
C GLU A 16 29.24 -5.11 1.00
N PRO A 17 29.02 -6.34 1.51
CA PRO A 17 29.70 -6.86 2.70
C PRO A 17 31.15 -7.30 2.39
N PRO A 18 32.07 -7.19 3.36
CA PRO A 18 33.46 -7.62 3.19
C PRO A 18 33.59 -9.15 3.04
N ASP A 19 34.57 -9.53 2.22
CA ASP A 19 34.89 -10.87 1.68
C ASP A 19 35.47 -11.88 2.70
N VAL A 20 34.95 -11.95 3.93
CA VAL A 20 35.32 -13.02 4.88
C VAL A 20 34.15 -13.44 5.77
N LEU A 21 33.61 -14.64 5.54
CA LEU A 21 32.61 -15.28 6.40
C LEU A 21 33.25 -16.10 7.54
N PRO A 22 32.89 -15.89 8.82
CA PRO A 22 33.17 -16.86 9.88
C PRO A 22 32.00 -17.86 10.03
N ARG A 23 32.35 -19.15 10.11
CA ARG A 23 31.40 -20.27 10.27
C ARG A 23 30.99 -20.49 11.73
N GLY A 24 29.67 -20.65 11.97
CA GLY A 24 29.06 -21.10 13.23
C GLY A 24 27.54 -21.31 13.11
N ARG A 25 26.99 -22.31 13.83
CA ARG A 25 25.62 -22.88 13.69
C ARG A 25 24.51 -21.82 13.91
N HIS A 26 23.72 -21.58 12.87
CA HIS A 26 22.70 -20.52 12.69
C HIS A 26 21.77 -20.24 13.90
N ALA A 27 22.17 -19.34 14.80
CA ALA A 27 21.23 -18.40 15.38
C ALA A 27 21.22 -17.19 14.44
N ALA A 28 20.06 -16.85 13.87
CA ALA A 28 19.91 -15.57 13.19
C ALA A 28 20.39 -14.44 14.12
N SER A 29 21.06 -13.43 13.58
CA SER A 29 21.51 -12.28 14.40
C SER A 29 20.30 -11.72 15.17
N ARG A 30 20.55 -11.14 16.36
CA ARG A 30 19.46 -10.56 17.17
C ARG A 30 18.59 -9.60 16.37
N GLU A 31 19.20 -8.87 15.44
CA GLU A 31 18.55 -7.99 14.48
C GLU A 31 17.61 -8.73 13.52
N VAL A 32 18.06 -9.81 12.89
CA VAL A 32 17.22 -10.64 12.00
C VAL A 32 16.04 -11.25 12.78
N VAL A 33 16.25 -11.65 14.03
CA VAL A 33 15.17 -12.15 14.90
C VAL A 33 14.16 -11.04 15.21
N ALA A 34 14.63 -9.85 15.59
CA ALA A 34 13.80 -8.69 15.90
C ALA A 34 12.98 -8.24 14.68
N GLU A 35 13.59 -8.22 13.49
CA GLU A 35 12.88 -7.86 12.25
C GLU A 35 11.82 -8.91 11.89
N SER A 36 12.14 -10.20 12.04
CA SER A 36 11.18 -11.28 11.85
C SER A 36 9.99 -11.19 12.84
N GLN A 37 10.26 -10.82 14.10
CA GLN A 37 9.22 -10.59 15.11
C GLN A 37 8.36 -9.37 14.75
N ARG A 38 8.99 -8.25 14.38
CA ARG A 38 8.31 -7.03 13.94
C ARG A 38 7.37 -7.32 12.78
N ARG A 39 7.86 -7.95 11.72
CA ARG A 39 7.06 -8.32 10.55
C ARG A 39 5.86 -9.19 10.94
N ARG A 40 6.05 -10.23 11.76
CA ARG A 40 4.94 -11.07 12.25
C ARG A 40 3.89 -10.27 13.02
N MET A 41 4.29 -9.28 13.82
CA MET A 41 3.35 -8.40 14.52
C MET A 41 2.55 -7.53 13.55
N LEU A 42 3.18 -6.97 12.51
CA LEU A 42 2.47 -6.20 11.48
C LEU A 42 1.47 -7.08 10.71
N VAL A 43 1.85 -8.33 10.39
CA VAL A 43 0.97 -9.33 9.75
C VAL A 43 -0.25 -9.59 10.62
N ALA A 44 0.00 -10.04 11.85
CA ALA A 44 -1.05 -10.45 12.78
C ALA A 44 -2.01 -9.29 13.05
N LEU A 45 -1.49 -8.07 13.18
CA LEU A 45 -2.34 -6.91 13.36
C LEU A 45 -3.24 -6.67 12.15
N ALA A 46 -2.73 -6.70 10.93
CA ALA A 46 -3.55 -6.50 9.74
C ALA A 46 -4.63 -7.58 9.60
N GLU A 47 -4.29 -8.85 9.88
CA GLU A 47 -5.23 -9.97 9.87
C GLU A 47 -6.33 -9.81 10.91
N VAL A 48 -5.95 -9.56 12.17
CA VAL A 48 -6.92 -9.41 13.28
C VAL A 48 -7.80 -8.18 13.06
N VAL A 49 -7.24 -7.04 12.65
CA VAL A 49 -8.02 -5.83 12.35
C VAL A 49 -8.97 -6.06 11.19
N ALA A 50 -8.57 -6.82 10.17
CA ALA A 50 -9.47 -7.15 9.07
C ALA A 50 -10.62 -8.08 9.48
N GLU A 51 -10.39 -8.98 10.46
CA GLU A 51 -11.40 -9.91 10.93
C GLU A 51 -12.47 -9.24 11.81
N LYS A 52 -12.05 -8.44 12.79
CA LYS A 52 -12.96 -7.91 13.83
C LYS A 52 -13.04 -6.39 13.92
N GLY A 53 -12.30 -5.69 13.07
CA GLY A 53 -12.21 -4.24 13.04
C GLY A 53 -11.17 -3.65 14.01
N TYR A 54 -10.76 -2.41 13.75
CA TYR A 54 -9.74 -1.73 14.56
C TYR A 54 -10.15 -1.58 16.03
N GLY A 55 -11.41 -1.18 16.28
CA GLY A 55 -11.92 -0.91 17.62
C GLY A 55 -11.87 -2.12 18.55
N ALA A 56 -12.29 -3.28 18.05
CA ALA A 56 -12.33 -4.53 18.81
C ALA A 56 -10.97 -5.25 18.91
N THR A 57 -9.96 -4.81 18.16
CA THR A 57 -8.59 -5.34 18.23
C THR A 57 -7.89 -4.92 19.53
N SER A 58 -7.25 -5.87 20.21
CA SER A 58 -6.41 -5.66 21.38
C SER A 58 -4.95 -6.05 21.10
N VAL A 59 -4.03 -5.59 21.96
CA VAL A 59 -2.61 -6.01 21.90
C VAL A 59 -2.46 -7.51 22.15
N ALA A 60 -3.33 -8.13 22.95
CA ALA A 60 -3.28 -9.55 23.23
C ALA A 60 -3.52 -10.40 21.98
N ASP A 61 -4.46 -9.98 21.13
CA ASP A 61 -4.75 -10.67 19.86
C ASP A 61 -3.54 -10.63 18.91
N VAL A 62 -2.85 -9.49 18.85
CA VAL A 62 -1.65 -9.33 18.02
C VAL A 62 -0.52 -10.21 18.54
N ILE A 63 -0.32 -10.26 19.85
CA ILE A 63 0.67 -11.12 20.50
C ILE A 63 0.41 -12.59 20.17
N GLU A 64 -0.85 -13.01 20.26
CA GLU A 64 -1.28 -14.38 19.95
C GLU A 64 -1.06 -14.73 18.48
N GLY A 65 -1.58 -13.91 17.56
CA GLY A 65 -1.43 -14.13 16.13
C GLY A 65 0.03 -14.08 15.66
N ALA A 66 0.81 -13.15 16.22
CA ALA A 66 2.21 -13.02 15.88
C ALA A 66 3.09 -14.09 16.52
N ARG A 67 2.60 -14.82 17.55
CA ARG A 67 3.39 -15.78 18.37
C ARG A 67 4.64 -15.13 18.95
N VAL A 68 4.46 -14.01 19.64
CA VAL A 68 5.53 -13.30 20.38
C VAL A 68 5.17 -13.22 21.86
N SER A 69 6.12 -12.82 22.71
CA SER A 69 5.79 -12.54 24.11
C SER A 69 5.21 -11.12 24.26
N ARG A 70 4.49 -10.88 25.36
CA ARG A 70 4.05 -9.52 25.72
C ARG A 70 5.23 -8.56 25.83
N ARG A 71 6.34 -8.99 26.45
CA ARG A 71 7.57 -8.21 26.56
C ARG A 71 8.08 -7.81 25.17
N THR A 72 8.18 -8.78 24.25
CA THR A 72 8.64 -8.55 22.88
C THR A 72 7.76 -7.55 22.13
N PHE A 73 6.43 -7.61 22.29
CA PHE A 73 5.55 -6.59 21.69
C PHE A 73 5.92 -5.19 22.16
N TYR A 74 6.05 -5.00 23.48
CA TYR A 74 6.36 -3.69 24.05
C TYR A 74 7.81 -3.24 23.84
N GLU A 75 8.73 -4.13 23.46
CA GLU A 75 10.07 -3.76 22.97
C GLU A 75 10.01 -3.11 21.58
N HIS A 76 8.99 -3.40 20.76
CA HIS A 76 8.83 -2.85 19.42
C HIS A 76 7.79 -1.73 19.32
N PHE A 77 6.70 -1.80 20.10
CA PHE A 77 5.56 -0.90 19.97
C PHE A 77 5.02 -0.49 21.34
N ALA A 78 4.82 0.81 21.54
CA ALA A 78 4.26 1.33 22.79
C ALA A 78 2.79 0.89 22.99
N ASN A 79 2.03 0.72 21.91
CA ASN A 79 0.61 0.40 21.95
C ASN A 79 0.11 -0.15 20.60
N LYS A 80 -1.20 -0.45 20.52
CA LYS A 80 -1.88 -0.91 19.30
C LYS A 80 -1.81 0.11 18.16
N GLU A 81 -1.96 1.40 18.45
CA GLU A 81 -1.93 2.46 17.43
C GLU A 81 -0.57 2.51 16.74
N GLU A 82 0.54 2.48 17.48
CA GLU A 82 1.90 2.44 16.90
C GLU A 82 2.11 1.22 16.00
N CYS A 83 1.64 0.05 16.44
CA CYS A 83 1.71 -1.16 15.63
C CYS A 83 0.88 -1.02 14.34
N PHE A 84 -0.29 -0.39 14.43
CA PHE A 84 -1.19 -0.15 13.29
C PHE A 84 -0.60 0.81 12.28
N LEU A 85 -0.08 1.95 12.74
CA LEU A 85 0.56 2.92 11.86
C LEU A 85 1.78 2.31 11.19
N ALA A 86 2.57 1.50 11.88
CA ALA A 86 3.70 0.79 11.29
C ALA A 86 3.26 -0.24 10.23
N ALA A 87 2.17 -1.00 10.48
CA ALA A 87 1.63 -1.95 9.52
C ALA A 87 1.07 -1.23 8.27
N TYR A 88 0.37 -0.12 8.49
CA TYR A 88 -0.17 0.74 7.45
C TYR A 88 0.94 1.33 6.58
N ASP A 89 1.98 1.91 7.20
CA ASP A 89 3.10 2.53 6.51
C ASP A 89 3.88 1.50 5.69
N ALA A 90 4.18 0.32 6.25
CA ALA A 90 4.81 -0.78 5.50
C ALA A 90 3.94 -1.20 4.30
N GLY A 91 2.63 -1.34 4.52
CA GLY A 91 1.57 -1.55 3.53
C GLY A 91 1.70 -0.67 2.31
N VAL A 92 1.62 0.61 2.60
CA VAL A 92 1.64 1.69 1.63
C VAL A 92 2.97 1.76 0.88
N GLN A 93 4.10 1.58 1.56
CA GLN A 93 5.41 1.63 0.89
C GLN A 93 5.53 0.51 -0.14
N SER A 94 5.16 -0.73 0.21
CA SER A 94 5.18 -1.84 -0.75
C SER A 94 4.23 -1.59 -1.93
N LEU A 95 3.04 -1.03 -1.67
CA LEU A 95 2.05 -0.72 -2.71
C LEU A 95 2.57 0.35 -3.68
N LEU A 96 3.08 1.46 -3.17
CA LEU A 96 3.63 2.56 -3.98
C LEU A 96 4.86 2.11 -4.77
N HIS A 97 5.75 1.32 -4.15
CA HIS A 97 6.92 0.78 -4.84
C HIS A 97 6.52 -0.11 -6.02
N ALA A 98 5.57 -1.02 -5.83
CA ALA A 98 5.12 -1.90 -6.91
C ALA A 98 4.43 -1.14 -8.05
N ILE A 99 3.64 -0.12 -7.71
CA ILE A 99 3.00 0.75 -8.71
C ILE A 99 4.05 1.58 -9.46
N ALA A 100 5.08 2.09 -8.80
CA ALA A 100 6.19 2.80 -9.43
C ALA A 100 7.01 1.90 -10.36
N ALA A 101 7.16 0.62 -10.02
CA ALA A 101 7.82 -0.38 -10.85
C ALA A 101 6.97 -0.86 -12.05
N SER A 102 5.68 -0.50 -12.12
CA SER A 102 4.84 -0.82 -13.27
C SER A 102 5.33 -0.09 -14.54
N PRO A 103 5.18 -0.68 -15.74
CA PRO A 103 5.58 -0.05 -16.99
C PRO A 103 5.15 1.42 -17.10
N GLY A 104 6.12 2.31 -17.34
CA GLY A 104 5.90 3.73 -17.55
C GLY A 104 5.25 4.07 -18.89
N PRO A 105 4.73 5.29 -19.07
CA PRO A 105 4.13 5.72 -20.32
C PRO A 105 5.19 5.86 -21.42
N THR A 106 4.92 5.27 -22.58
CA THR A 106 5.71 5.46 -23.81
C THR A 106 5.05 6.53 -24.69
N ALA A 107 5.71 6.94 -25.77
CA ALA A 107 5.12 7.87 -26.74
C ALA A 107 3.88 7.28 -27.42
N ASP A 108 3.91 5.97 -27.71
CA ASP A 108 2.88 5.33 -28.53
C ASP A 108 1.72 4.74 -27.72
N ASP A 109 1.88 4.57 -26.39
CA ASP A 109 0.85 3.90 -25.58
C ASP A 109 0.78 4.37 -24.11
N PRO A 110 0.32 5.62 -23.86
CA PRO A 110 0.06 6.11 -22.50
C PRO A 110 -1.01 5.30 -21.75
N GLU A 111 -1.94 4.68 -22.49
CA GLU A 111 -3.05 3.92 -21.94
C GLU A 111 -2.61 2.60 -21.34
N ARG A 112 -1.68 1.88 -21.98
CA ARG A 112 -1.09 0.66 -21.43
C ARG A 112 -0.37 0.92 -20.11
N ALA A 113 0.31 2.05 -20.00
CA ALA A 113 0.97 2.44 -18.77
C ALA A 113 -0.03 2.78 -17.65
N ARG A 114 -1.16 3.39 -18.00
CA ARG A 114 -2.28 3.61 -17.07
C ARG A 114 -2.87 2.30 -16.56
N ARG A 115 -3.22 1.41 -17.50
CA ARG A 115 -3.75 0.07 -17.22
C ARG A 115 -2.79 -0.76 -16.36
N ALA A 116 -1.49 -0.70 -16.63
CA ALA A 116 -0.49 -1.43 -15.85
C ALA A 116 -0.45 -0.96 -14.39
N ALA A 117 -0.40 0.35 -14.14
CA ALA A 117 -0.40 0.90 -12.79
C ALA A 117 -1.69 0.57 -12.02
N ALA A 118 -2.86 0.77 -12.65
CA ALA A 118 -4.15 0.44 -12.07
C ALA A 118 -4.29 -1.07 -11.80
N GLY A 119 -3.84 -1.91 -12.73
CA GLY A 119 -3.83 -3.37 -12.58
C GLY A 119 -2.94 -3.84 -11.44
N THR A 120 -1.74 -3.26 -11.28
CA THR A 120 -0.84 -3.53 -10.15
C THR A 120 -1.49 -3.15 -8.82
N TYR A 121 -2.11 -1.96 -8.74
CA TYR A 121 -2.83 -1.51 -7.54
C TYR A 121 -3.96 -2.46 -7.16
N LEU A 122 -4.87 -2.78 -8.09
CA LEU A 122 -6.02 -3.65 -7.84
C LEU A 122 -5.59 -5.08 -7.52
N GLY A 123 -4.62 -5.62 -8.24
CA GLY A 123 -4.09 -6.97 -8.03
C GLY A 123 -3.44 -7.13 -6.66
N LEU A 124 -2.65 -6.15 -6.20
CA LEU A 124 -2.05 -6.20 -4.87
C LEU A 124 -3.07 -6.16 -3.75
N LEU A 125 -4.12 -5.36 -3.88
CA LEU A 125 -5.20 -5.35 -2.89
C LEU A 125 -5.97 -6.68 -2.90
N ALA A 126 -6.22 -7.26 -4.08
CA ALA A 126 -6.89 -8.55 -4.22
C ALA A 126 -6.10 -9.70 -3.59
N ASP A 127 -4.78 -9.72 -3.81
CA ASP A 127 -3.87 -10.73 -3.27
C ASP A 127 -3.67 -10.59 -1.75
N ASN A 128 -4.03 -9.44 -1.17
CA ASN A 128 -3.83 -9.14 0.25
C ASN A 128 -5.09 -8.58 0.91
N PRO A 129 -6.15 -9.39 1.10
CA PRO A 129 -7.45 -8.91 1.59
C PRO A 129 -7.39 -8.25 2.97
N ALA A 130 -6.57 -8.79 3.88
CA ALA A 130 -6.38 -8.23 5.22
C ALA A 130 -5.77 -6.82 5.17
N PHE A 131 -4.72 -6.66 4.35
CA PHE A 131 -4.13 -5.36 4.10
C PHE A 131 -5.12 -4.42 3.42
N ALA A 132 -5.84 -4.85 2.38
CA ALA A 132 -6.80 -4.02 1.67
C ALA A 132 -7.87 -3.45 2.61
N ARG A 133 -8.41 -4.28 3.51
CA ARG A 133 -9.36 -3.84 4.53
C ARG A 133 -8.74 -2.90 5.55
N ALA A 134 -7.56 -3.22 6.08
CA ALA A 134 -6.86 -2.35 7.02
C ALA A 134 -6.56 -0.96 6.40
N PHE A 135 -6.14 -0.96 5.13
CA PHE A 135 -5.72 0.20 4.35
C PHE A 135 -6.90 1.11 3.95
N LEU A 136 -8.01 0.55 3.49
CA LEU A 136 -9.14 1.32 2.94
C LEU A 136 -10.21 1.64 4.00
N VAL A 137 -10.49 0.71 4.91
CA VAL A 137 -11.65 0.76 5.81
C VAL A 137 -11.21 1.08 7.23
N GLU A 138 -10.37 0.23 7.82
CA GLU A 138 -10.11 0.27 9.27
C GLU A 138 -9.24 1.46 9.69
N VAL A 139 -8.45 2.01 8.77
CA VAL A 139 -7.71 3.27 8.96
C VAL A 139 -8.62 4.42 9.38
N LEU A 140 -9.90 4.41 8.97
CA LEU A 140 -10.87 5.46 9.31
C LEU A 140 -11.28 5.41 10.78
N ALA A 141 -11.20 4.24 11.41
CA ALA A 141 -11.52 4.03 12.82
C ALA A 141 -10.29 4.11 13.74
N ALA A 142 -9.09 4.26 13.19
CA ALA A 142 -7.82 4.18 13.92
C ALA A 142 -7.37 5.51 14.56
N GLY A 143 -8.19 6.56 14.48
CA GLY A 143 -7.96 7.84 15.15
C GLY A 143 -7.22 8.89 14.31
N PRO A 144 -6.98 10.10 14.88
CA PRO A 144 -6.51 11.26 14.12
C PRO A 144 -5.16 11.06 13.42
N ARG A 145 -4.22 10.33 14.03
CA ARG A 145 -2.91 10.06 13.44
C ARG A 145 -3.02 9.16 12.20
N ALA A 146 -3.90 8.16 12.24
CA ALA A 146 -4.18 7.30 11.10
C ALA A 146 -4.85 8.08 9.96
N LEU A 147 -5.78 8.98 10.27
CA LEU A 147 -6.39 9.88 9.26
C LEU A 147 -5.36 10.81 8.61
N GLN A 148 -4.41 11.34 9.39
CA GLN A 148 -3.29 12.14 8.86
C GLN A 148 -2.39 11.31 7.93
N ARG A 149 -2.04 10.07 8.32
CA ARG A 149 -1.29 9.15 7.45
C ARG A 149 -2.05 8.88 6.16
N ARG A 150 -3.34 8.56 6.24
CA ARG A 150 -4.20 8.35 5.06
C ARG A 150 -4.21 9.55 4.13
N ALA A 151 -4.35 10.77 4.67
CA ALA A 151 -4.32 11.99 3.87
C ALA A 151 -2.98 12.17 3.13
N ALA A 152 -1.86 11.96 3.81
CA ALA A 152 -0.54 12.03 3.20
C ALA A 152 -0.35 10.99 2.09
N VAL A 153 -0.88 9.78 2.29
CA VAL A 153 -0.82 8.72 1.27
C VAL A 153 -1.64 9.06 0.04
N ARG A 154 -2.85 9.61 0.22
CA ARG A 154 -3.66 10.08 -0.91
C ARG A 154 -2.97 11.19 -1.69
N GLU A 155 -2.24 12.07 -1.01
CA GLU A 155 -1.44 13.10 -1.68
C GLU A 155 -0.27 12.48 -2.48
N ARG A 156 0.40 11.45 -1.95
CA ARG A 156 1.43 10.70 -2.68
C ARG A 156 0.88 10.03 -3.94
N PHE A 157 -0.31 9.43 -3.88
CA PHE A 157 -0.98 8.88 -5.05
C PHE A 157 -1.34 9.97 -6.07
N ALA A 158 -1.83 11.13 -5.62
CA ALA A 158 -2.13 12.24 -6.51
C ALA A 158 -0.87 12.78 -7.21
N GLY A 159 0.24 12.90 -6.47
CA GLY A 159 1.56 13.25 -7.01
C GLY A 159 2.03 12.25 -8.06
N PHE A 160 1.92 10.95 -7.78
CA PHE A 160 2.25 9.90 -8.75
C PHE A 160 1.44 9.99 -10.05
N LEU A 161 0.12 10.22 -9.96
CA LEU A 161 -0.71 10.44 -11.13
C LEU A 161 -0.29 11.71 -11.90
N ALA A 162 0.06 12.78 -11.18
CA ALA A 162 0.51 14.04 -11.77
C ALA A 162 1.85 13.88 -12.52
N GLU A 163 2.80 13.16 -11.95
CA GLU A 163 4.10 12.86 -12.56
C GLU A 163 3.96 12.03 -13.84
N ARG A 164 3.14 10.98 -13.81
CA ARG A 164 2.86 10.16 -15.00
C ARG A 164 2.13 10.94 -16.08
N HIS A 165 1.18 11.78 -15.68
CA HIS A 165 0.50 12.66 -16.61
C HIS A 165 1.48 13.66 -17.25
N LEU A 166 2.35 14.29 -16.44
CA LEU A 166 3.36 15.22 -16.93
C LEU A 166 4.30 14.56 -17.94
N ALA A 167 4.75 13.33 -17.67
CA ALA A 167 5.57 12.58 -18.61
C ALA A 167 4.87 12.41 -19.98
N THR A 168 3.57 12.13 -19.99
CA THR A 168 2.77 12.05 -21.22
C THR A 168 2.57 13.41 -21.88
N ALA A 169 2.25 14.44 -21.09
CA ALA A 169 2.07 15.82 -21.56
C ALA A 169 3.30 16.36 -22.27
N LEU A 170 4.51 16.10 -21.73
CA LEU A 170 5.78 16.51 -22.36
C LEU A 170 6.01 15.88 -23.74
N ARG A 171 5.38 14.74 -24.04
CA ARG A 171 5.47 14.07 -25.35
C ARG A 171 4.34 14.43 -26.31
N THR A 172 3.15 14.69 -25.78
CA THR A 172 1.90 14.86 -26.55
C THR A 172 1.47 16.32 -26.70
N GLY A 173 2.00 17.21 -25.87
CA GLY A 173 1.56 18.61 -25.78
C GLY A 173 0.26 18.81 -25.00
N GLU A 174 -0.27 17.78 -24.34
CA GLU A 174 -1.48 17.91 -23.52
C GLU A 174 -1.25 18.85 -22.32
N PRO A 175 -2.21 19.72 -21.97
CA PRO A 175 -2.08 20.62 -20.83
C PRO A 175 -2.16 19.85 -19.51
N GLN A 176 -1.42 20.31 -18.50
CA GLN A 176 -1.48 19.72 -17.16
C GLN A 176 -2.79 20.12 -16.44
N PRO A 177 -3.58 19.16 -15.94
CA PRO A 177 -4.72 19.44 -15.08
C PRO A 177 -4.31 20.16 -13.79
N PRO A 178 -5.19 20.98 -13.19
CA PRO A 178 -4.96 21.51 -11.85
C PRO A 178 -4.74 20.42 -10.81
N ALA A 179 -3.91 20.68 -9.78
CA ALA A 179 -3.55 19.71 -8.75
C ALA A 179 -4.75 19.03 -8.06
N HIS A 180 -5.86 19.77 -7.87
CA HIS A 180 -7.06 19.22 -7.24
C HIS A 180 -7.76 18.13 -8.07
N VAL A 181 -7.55 18.09 -9.38
CA VAL A 181 -8.14 17.07 -10.26
C VAL A 181 -7.51 15.70 -10.01
N PHE A 182 -6.19 15.64 -9.79
CA PHE A 182 -5.51 14.40 -9.39
C PHE A 182 -6.01 13.88 -8.04
N ARG A 183 -6.22 14.79 -7.07
CA ARG A 183 -6.81 14.43 -5.77
C ARG A 183 -8.25 13.93 -5.90
N ALA A 184 -9.03 14.51 -6.81
CA ALA A 184 -10.39 14.06 -7.11
C ALA A 184 -10.39 12.65 -7.74
N ALA A 185 -9.47 12.38 -8.67
CA ALA A 185 -9.31 11.05 -9.27
C ALA A 185 -8.97 9.99 -8.22
N VAL A 186 -8.00 10.27 -7.33
CA VAL A 186 -7.68 9.37 -6.20
C VAL A 186 -8.91 9.14 -5.31
N GLY A 187 -9.71 10.17 -5.04
CA GLY A 187 -10.93 10.03 -4.25
C GLY A 187 -12.00 9.16 -4.91
N ALA A 188 -12.23 9.33 -6.21
CA ALA A 188 -13.19 8.52 -6.95
C ALA A 188 -12.76 7.04 -7.03
N ILE A 189 -11.46 6.78 -7.25
CA ILE A 189 -10.91 5.42 -7.30
C ILE A 189 -11.01 4.75 -5.91
N ASP A 190 -10.59 5.46 -4.86
CA ASP A 190 -10.68 4.98 -3.47
C ASP A 190 -12.11 4.60 -3.07
N GLU A 191 -13.12 5.39 -3.49
CA GLU A 191 -14.53 5.06 -3.26
C GLU A 191 -14.95 3.79 -4.01
N LEU A 192 -14.67 3.69 -5.32
CA LEU A 192 -15.03 2.52 -6.13
C LEU A 192 -14.42 1.22 -5.59
N VAL A 193 -13.16 1.29 -5.16
CA VAL A 193 -12.40 0.14 -4.66
C VAL A 193 -12.89 -0.24 -3.27
N THR A 194 -13.18 0.74 -2.41
CA THR A 194 -13.72 0.50 -1.06
C THR A 194 -15.12 -0.11 -1.13
N ASP A 195 -16.01 0.43 -1.97
CA ASP A 195 -17.35 -0.13 -2.18
C ASP A 195 -17.28 -1.58 -2.69
N ARG A 196 -16.47 -1.85 -3.72
CA ARG A 196 -16.30 -3.21 -4.25
C ARG A 196 -15.72 -4.17 -3.21
N LEU A 197 -14.75 -3.73 -2.42
CA LEU A 197 -14.18 -4.52 -1.33
C LEU A 197 -15.25 -4.92 -0.31
N LEU A 198 -16.10 -3.96 0.09
CA LEU A 198 -17.12 -4.18 1.11
C LEU A 198 -18.31 -5.02 0.60
N THR A 199 -18.69 -4.85 -0.67
CA THR A 199 -19.88 -5.51 -1.25
C THR A 199 -19.59 -6.86 -1.89
N GLN A 200 -18.38 -7.06 -2.43
CA GLN A 200 -18.03 -8.25 -3.22
C GLN A 200 -16.68 -8.89 -2.84
N GLY A 201 -15.96 -8.31 -1.87
CA GLY A 201 -14.70 -8.85 -1.36
C GLY A 201 -13.48 -8.55 -2.24
N ALA A 202 -12.29 -8.72 -1.66
CA ALA A 202 -11.02 -8.33 -2.28
C ALA A 202 -10.72 -9.04 -3.61
N ALA A 203 -11.12 -10.31 -3.75
CA ALA A 203 -10.90 -11.08 -4.98
C ALA A 203 -11.62 -10.48 -6.22
N SER A 204 -12.63 -9.63 -6.01
CA SER A 204 -13.37 -8.97 -7.09
C SER A 204 -12.72 -7.67 -7.58
N LEU A 205 -11.74 -7.11 -6.84
CA LEU A 205 -11.09 -5.84 -7.15
C LEU A 205 -10.46 -5.76 -8.55
N PRO A 206 -9.81 -6.82 -9.10
CA PRO A 206 -9.25 -6.75 -10.45
C PRO A 206 -10.31 -6.47 -11.53
N GLY A 207 -11.58 -6.80 -11.27
CA GLY A 207 -12.71 -6.48 -12.15
C GLY A 207 -13.05 -4.99 -12.25
N LEU A 208 -12.42 -4.13 -11.45
CA LEU A 208 -12.56 -2.67 -11.54
C LEU A 208 -11.60 -2.02 -12.54
N LEU A 209 -10.70 -2.77 -13.18
CA LEU A 209 -9.63 -2.19 -14.01
C LEU A 209 -10.15 -1.18 -15.03
N ASP A 210 -11.15 -1.56 -15.82
CA ASP A 210 -11.71 -0.67 -16.85
C ASP A 210 -12.42 0.54 -16.25
N ALA A 211 -13.08 0.39 -15.10
CA ALA A 211 -13.74 1.49 -14.41
C ALA A 211 -12.72 2.51 -13.85
N VAL A 212 -11.65 2.03 -13.23
CA VAL A 212 -10.56 2.87 -12.71
C VAL A 212 -9.90 3.65 -13.86
N VAL A 213 -9.59 2.96 -14.95
CA VAL A 213 -8.96 3.57 -16.13
C VAL A 213 -9.89 4.59 -16.80
N ASP A 214 -11.21 4.32 -16.89
CA ASP A 214 -12.17 5.29 -17.41
C ASP A 214 -12.28 6.53 -16.52
N VAL A 215 -12.27 6.37 -15.19
CA VAL A 215 -12.26 7.50 -14.24
C VAL A 215 -11.02 8.37 -14.44
N GLU A 216 -9.84 7.75 -14.50
CA GLU A 216 -8.59 8.49 -14.75
C GLU A 216 -8.63 9.21 -16.09
N ARG A 217 -9.11 8.55 -17.15
CA ARG A 217 -9.22 9.17 -18.48
C ARG A 217 -10.19 10.35 -18.48
N ARG A 218 -11.38 10.22 -17.87
CA ARG A 218 -12.39 11.28 -17.86
C ARG A 218 -11.97 12.49 -17.04
N LEU A 219 -11.24 12.28 -15.95
CA LEU A 219 -10.83 13.36 -15.06
C LEU A 219 -9.52 14.00 -15.51
N LEU A 220 -8.57 13.21 -16.01
CA LEU A 220 -7.22 13.69 -16.31
C LEU A 220 -7.03 14.06 -17.78
N SER A 221 -7.74 13.42 -18.70
CA SER A 221 -7.73 13.80 -20.12
C SER A 221 -8.80 14.84 -20.40
N ARG A 222 -8.54 15.71 -21.38
CA ARG A 222 -9.50 16.73 -21.79
C ARG A 222 -10.79 16.06 -22.30
N ALA A 223 -11.96 16.57 -21.91
CA ALA A 223 -13.15 16.38 -22.73
C ALA A 223 -12.88 17.03 -24.11
N PRO A 224 -13.32 16.44 -25.24
CA PRO A 224 -13.28 17.15 -26.51
C PRO A 224 -13.97 18.51 -26.30
N ALA A 225 -13.33 19.58 -26.76
CA ALA A 225 -13.98 20.89 -26.75
C ALA A 225 -15.31 20.79 -27.52
N PRO A 226 -16.39 21.40 -27.02
CA PRO A 226 -17.67 21.40 -27.73
C PRO A 226 -17.56 22.06 -29.11
#